data_AF-A0AAD3E4Z9-F1
#
_entry.id   AF-A0AAD3E4Z9-F1
#
_cell.length_a   1.000
_cell.length_b   1.000
_cell.length_c   1.000
_cell.angle_alpha   90.00
_cell.angle_beta   90.00
_cell.angle_gamma   90.00
#
_symmetry.space_group_name_H-M   'P 1'
#
loop_
_entity.id
_entity.type
_entity.pdbx_description
1 polymer ?
#
loop_
_entity_poly.entity_id
_entity_poly.type
_entity_poly.pdbx_seq_one_letter_code
_entity_poly.pdbx_strand_id
1 'polypeptide(L)'
;VPVVHRGLRDRSGDTKKRAARTVGSMCSLVNDAKDMGPYVPLLLPELQKSLVDPLPEVRAVSARAIGSLMKGMGQDAFGHLVPWLLDTLSSESSSVERSGAAQGLAE
;
A
#
# COMPACT_ATOMS: atom_id res chain seq x y z
N VAL A 1 -6.41 -12.87 5.01
CA VAL A 1 -7.69 -12.59 4.30
C VAL A 1 -7.54 -12.80 2.78
N PRO A 2 -8.09 -13.87 2.18
CA PRO A 2 -7.85 -14.23 0.77
C PRO A 2 -8.54 -13.33 -0.27
N VAL A 3 -9.73 -12.79 0.06
CA VAL A 3 -10.57 -12.03 -0.88
C VAL A 3 -9.96 -10.67 -1.25
N VAL A 4 -9.38 -9.97 -0.28
CA VAL A 4 -8.77 -8.65 -0.51
C VAL A 4 -7.46 -8.78 -1.28
N HIS A 5 -6.65 -9.80 -0.97
CA HIS A 5 -5.46 -10.14 -1.74
C HIS A 5 -5.78 -10.45 -3.21
N ARG A 6 -6.86 -11.19 -3.48
CA ARG A 6 -7.34 -11.41 -4.86
C ARG A 6 -7.82 -10.11 -5.52
N GLY A 7 -8.52 -9.25 -4.78
CA GLY A 7 -9.03 -7.97 -5.28
C GLY A 7 -7.94 -6.98 -5.69
N LEU A 8 -6.81 -6.95 -4.97
CA LEU A 8 -5.65 -6.12 -5.35
C LEU A 8 -5.00 -6.55 -6.67
N ARG A 9 -5.21 -7.81 -7.08
CA ARG A 9 -4.69 -8.39 -8.33
C ARG A 9 -5.71 -8.42 -9.47
N ASP A 10 -6.90 -7.86 -9.26
CA ASP A 10 -7.94 -7.83 -10.27
C ASP A 10 -7.56 -6.93 -11.46
N ARG A 11 -8.15 -7.15 -12.64
CA ARG A 11 -7.92 -6.28 -13.81
C ARG A 11 -8.72 -4.98 -13.73
N SER A 12 -9.84 -4.98 -13.00
CA SER A 12 -10.69 -3.81 -12.80
C SER A 12 -10.09 -2.86 -11.77
N GLY A 13 -9.86 -1.61 -12.18
CA GLY A 13 -9.40 -0.55 -11.29
C GLY A 13 -10.34 -0.26 -10.12
N ASP A 14 -11.66 -0.39 -10.31
CA ASP A 14 -12.63 -0.20 -9.23
C ASP A 14 -12.48 -1.29 -8.14
N THR A 15 -12.26 -2.54 -8.57
CA THR A 15 -12.03 -3.67 -7.67
C THR A 15 -10.74 -3.48 -6.87
N LYS A 16 -9.64 -3.10 -7.53
CA LYS A 16 -8.37 -2.78 -6.86
C LYS A 16 -8.54 -1.67 -5.82
N LYS A 17 -9.21 -0.59 -6.19
CA LYS A 17 -9.49 0.57 -5.32
C LYS A 17 -10.29 0.18 -4.09
N ARG A 18 -11.36 -0.60 -4.27
CA ARG A 18 -12.18 -1.13 -3.17
C ARG A 18 -11.35 -2.03 -2.26
N ALA A 19 -10.55 -2.94 -2.83
CA ALA A 19 -9.68 -3.82 -2.07
C ALA A 19 -8.64 -3.05 -1.26
N ALA A 20 -7.94 -2.08 -1.87
CA ALA A 20 -6.97 -1.22 -1.18
C ALA A 20 -7.63 -0.42 -0.06
N ARG A 21 -8.83 0.12 -0.30
CA ARG A 21 -9.62 0.80 0.76
C ARG A 21 -9.96 -0.14 1.89
N THR A 22 -10.39 -1.37 1.61
CA THR A 22 -10.63 -2.38 2.65
C THR A 22 -9.37 -2.68 3.45
N VAL A 23 -8.19 -2.80 2.81
CA VAL A 23 -6.92 -2.96 3.55
C VAL A 23 -6.66 -1.77 4.48
N GLY A 24 -6.75 -0.55 3.96
CA GLY A 24 -6.55 0.66 4.77
C GLY A 24 -7.54 0.74 5.94
N SER A 25 -8.83 0.52 5.68
CA SER A 25 -9.87 0.53 6.72
C SER A 25 -9.69 -0.58 7.75
N MET A 26 -9.22 -1.78 7.37
CA MET A 26 -8.90 -2.83 8.34
C MET A 26 -7.85 -2.32 9.34
N CYS A 27 -6.83 -1.61 8.89
CA CYS A 27 -5.79 -1.08 9.78
C CYS A 27 -6.31 -0.01 10.75
N SER A 28 -7.32 0.77 10.34
CA SER A 28 -7.98 1.75 11.20
C SER A 28 -9.04 1.15 12.13
N LEU A 29 -9.57 -0.05 11.81
CA LEU A 29 -10.67 -0.71 12.53
C LEU A 29 -10.19 -1.84 13.46
N VAL A 30 -8.97 -2.33 13.27
CA VAL A 30 -8.38 -3.35 14.15
C VAL A 30 -7.93 -2.67 15.45
N ASN A 31 -8.39 -3.18 16.59
CA ASN A 31 -8.15 -2.60 17.92
C ASN A 31 -6.66 -2.55 18.29
N ASP A 32 -5.87 -3.53 17.86
CA ASP A 32 -4.42 -3.51 17.97
C ASP A 32 -3.81 -3.81 16.60
N ALA A 33 -3.15 -2.83 15.99
CA ALA A 33 -2.54 -2.98 14.68
C ALA A 33 -1.53 -4.13 14.61
N LYS A 34 -1.01 -4.61 15.75
CA LYS A 34 -0.18 -5.82 15.84
C LYS A 34 -0.89 -7.09 15.36
N ASP A 35 -2.22 -7.14 15.44
CA ASP A 35 -3.03 -8.26 14.91
C ASP A 35 -2.96 -8.36 13.37
N MET A 36 -2.53 -7.29 12.69
CA MET A 36 -2.27 -7.30 11.25
C MET A 36 -0.91 -7.92 10.88
N GLY A 37 -0.01 -8.10 11.87
CA GLY A 37 1.33 -8.65 11.70
C GLY A 37 1.41 -9.89 10.79
N PRO A 38 0.62 -10.94 11.04
CA PRO A 38 0.63 -12.16 10.22
C PRO A 38 0.22 -11.93 8.76
N TYR A 39 -0.51 -10.84 8.45
CA TYR A 39 -1.02 -10.54 7.11
C TYR A 39 -0.17 -9.55 6.35
N VAL A 40 0.69 -8.77 7.01
CA VAL A 40 1.56 -7.77 6.35
C VAL A 40 2.44 -8.37 5.26
N PRO A 41 3.12 -9.52 5.45
CA PRO A 41 3.92 -10.13 4.39
C PRO A 41 3.12 -10.47 3.13
N LEU A 42 1.80 -10.66 3.25
CA LEU A 42 0.90 -10.93 2.11
C LEU A 42 0.33 -9.65 1.50
N LEU A 43 0.00 -8.64 2.32
CA LEU A 43 -0.72 -7.45 1.88
C LEU A 43 0.21 -6.33 1.40
N LEU A 44 1.36 -6.14 2.06
CA LEU A 44 2.28 -5.05 1.76
C LEU A 44 2.85 -5.11 0.32
N PRO A 45 3.27 -6.27 -0.20
CA PRO A 45 3.75 -6.35 -1.59
C PRO A 45 2.66 -5.99 -2.62
N GLU A 46 1.40 -6.31 -2.32
CA GLU A 46 0.28 -6.00 -3.22
C GLU A 46 -0.12 -4.51 -3.15
N LEU A 47 0.01 -3.88 -1.98
CA LEU A 47 -0.13 -2.43 -1.85
C LEU A 47 1.02 -1.68 -2.54
N GLN A 48 2.26 -2.17 -2.46
CA GLN A 48 3.40 -1.62 -3.20
C GLN A 48 3.18 -1.67 -4.71
N LYS A 49 2.70 -2.79 -5.25
CA LYS A 49 2.32 -2.89 -6.67
C LYS A 49 1.21 -1.89 -7.04
N SER A 50 0.28 -1.65 -6.12
CA SER A 50 -0.81 -0.71 -6.33
C SER A 50 -0.39 0.77 -6.22
N LEU A 51 0.78 1.07 -5.61
CA LEU A 51 1.36 2.43 -5.63
C LEU A 51 1.82 2.86 -7.01
N VAL A 52 2.15 1.91 -7.89
CA VAL A 52 2.58 2.20 -9.27
C VAL A 52 1.47 1.92 -10.29
N ASP A 53 0.21 1.81 -9.83
CA ASP A 53 -0.93 1.57 -10.70
C ASP A 53 -1.15 2.77 -11.64
N PRO A 54 -1.50 2.54 -12.93
CA PRO A 54 -1.77 3.62 -13.87
C PRO A 54 -2.88 4.56 -13.39
N LEU A 55 -3.85 4.07 -12.60
CA LEU A 55 -4.97 4.86 -12.11
C LEU A 55 -4.57 5.70 -10.88
N PRO A 56 -4.64 7.05 -10.97
CA PRO A 56 -4.25 7.94 -9.86
C PRO A 56 -5.01 7.66 -8.56
N GLU A 57 -6.29 7.31 -8.64
CA GLU A 57 -7.07 7.05 -7.44
C GLU A 57 -6.70 5.73 -6.74
N VAL A 58 -6.19 4.73 -7.48
CA VAL A 58 -5.68 3.48 -6.89
C VAL A 58 -4.39 3.76 -6.13
N ARG A 59 -3.50 4.60 -6.69
CA ARG A 59 -2.27 5.03 -6.01
C ARG A 59 -2.57 5.75 -4.71
N ALA A 60 -3.45 6.74 -4.74
CA ALA A 60 -3.80 7.54 -3.56
C ALA A 60 -4.39 6.69 -2.41
N VAL A 61 -5.26 5.73 -2.74
CA VAL A 61 -5.85 4.82 -1.73
C VAL A 61 -4.79 3.87 -1.17
N SER A 62 -3.88 3.38 -2.02
CA SER A 62 -2.81 2.46 -1.61
C SER A 62 -1.78 3.14 -0.72
N ALA A 63 -1.40 4.38 -1.03
CA ALA A 63 -0.53 5.21 -0.19
C ALA A 63 -1.12 5.41 1.21
N ARG A 64 -2.38 5.80 1.29
CA ARG A 64 -3.09 5.95 2.58
C ARG A 64 -3.16 4.64 3.37
N ALA A 65 -3.39 3.52 2.69
CA ALA A 65 -3.42 2.21 3.35
C ALA A 65 -2.04 1.85 3.94
N ILE A 66 -0.97 2.13 3.21
CA ILE A 66 0.42 1.94 3.67
C ILE A 66 0.73 2.86 4.87
N GLY A 67 0.41 4.14 4.80
CA GLY A 67 0.63 5.06 5.93
C GLY A 67 -0.16 4.65 7.18
N SER A 68 -1.39 4.16 7.00
CA SER A 68 -2.19 3.63 8.11
C SER A 68 -1.57 2.38 8.73
N LEU A 69 -1.03 1.48 7.91
CA LEU A 69 -0.29 0.30 8.36
C LEU A 69 0.98 0.68 9.15
N MET A 70 1.76 1.63 8.62
CA MET A 70 2.99 2.12 9.26
C MET A 70 2.72 2.78 10.61
N LYS A 71 1.67 3.62 10.69
CA LYS A 71 1.25 4.28 11.93
C LYS A 71 0.81 3.27 12.99
N GLY A 72 0.08 2.23 12.59
CA GLY A 72 -0.41 1.22 13.52
C GLY A 72 0.68 0.28 14.04
N MET A 73 1.55 -0.22 13.15
CA MET A 73 2.47 -1.31 13.51
C MET A 73 3.89 -0.86 13.86
N GLY A 74 4.22 0.42 13.67
CA GLY A 74 5.56 0.95 13.85
C GLY A 74 6.46 0.72 12.64
N GLN A 75 7.49 1.55 12.50
CA GLN A 75 8.38 1.57 11.32
C GLN A 75 9.23 0.30 11.15
N ASP A 76 9.48 -0.45 12.24
CA ASP A 76 10.31 -1.65 12.21
C ASP A 76 9.73 -2.75 11.31
N ALA A 77 8.39 -2.83 11.19
CA ALA A 77 7.72 -3.78 10.31
C ALA A 77 7.89 -3.44 8.80
N PHE A 78 8.34 -2.22 8.48
CA PHE A 78 8.42 -1.68 7.13
C PHE A 78 9.83 -1.28 6.72
N GLY A 79 10.87 -1.82 7.37
CA GLY A 79 12.26 -1.42 7.16
C GLY A 79 12.76 -1.49 5.70
N HIS A 80 12.16 -2.34 4.84
CA HIS A 80 12.49 -2.44 3.42
C HIS A 80 11.63 -1.53 2.51
N LEU A 81 10.48 -1.06 2.99
CA LEU A 81 9.55 -0.23 2.22
C LEU A 81 10.10 1.18 2.01
N VAL A 82 10.62 1.81 3.08
CA VAL A 82 11.13 3.18 2.99
C VAL A 82 12.33 3.28 2.03
N PRO A 83 13.35 2.41 2.10
CA PRO A 83 14.41 2.38 1.10
C PRO A 83 13.89 2.18 -0.32
N TRP A 84 12.90 1.30 -0.52
CA TRP A 84 12.30 1.08 -1.84
C TRP A 84 11.57 2.31 -2.37
N LEU A 85 10.82 3.03 -1.53
CA LEU A 85 10.14 4.26 -1.91
C LEU A 85 11.14 5.36 -2.30
N LEU A 86 12.24 5.50 -1.56
CA LEU A 86 13.29 6.48 -1.85
C LEU A 86 14.02 6.16 -3.17
N ASP A 87 14.31 4.89 -3.41
CA ASP A 87 14.91 4.41 -4.66
C ASP A 87 13.97 4.64 -5.85
N THR A 88 12.70 4.25 -5.71
CA THR A 88 11.68 4.46 -6.76
C THR A 88 11.48 5.94 -7.07
N LEU A 89 11.49 6.80 -6.04
CA LEU A 89 11.38 8.25 -6.21
C LEU A 89 12.58 8.84 -6.97
N SER A 90 13.78 8.30 -6.72
CA SER A 90 15.04 8.77 -7.31
C SER A 90 15.33 8.15 -8.67
N SER A 91 14.60 7.10 -9.06
CA SER A 91 14.78 6.42 -10.34
C SER A 91 14.29 7.25 -11.53
N GLU A 92 14.96 7.13 -12.68
CA GLU A 92 14.52 7.73 -13.96
C GLU A 92 13.30 7.02 -14.57
N SER A 93 12.58 6.24 -13.77
CA SER A 93 11.46 5.43 -14.23
C SER A 93 10.23 6.26 -14.62
N SER A 94 9.07 5.63 -14.83
CA SER A 94 7.87 6.35 -15.25
C SER A 94 7.48 7.46 -14.27
N SER A 95 6.97 8.59 -14.77
CA SER A 95 6.42 9.66 -13.92
C SER A 95 5.33 9.16 -12.97
N VAL A 96 4.64 8.08 -13.35
CA VAL A 96 3.64 7.38 -12.54
C VAL A 96 4.27 6.73 -11.31
N GLU A 97 5.41 6.07 -11.48
CA GLU A 97 6.11 5.36 -10.40
C GLU A 97 6.70 6.34 -9.39
N ARG A 98 7.36 7.40 -9.89
CA ARG A 98 7.84 8.50 -9.02
C ARG A 98 6.70 9.16 -8.25
N SER A 99 5.57 9.43 -8.91
CA SER A 99 4.40 10.01 -8.25
C SER A 99 3.82 9.09 -7.18
N GLY A 100 3.76 7.78 -7.44
CA GLY A 100 3.32 6.78 -6.48
C GLY A 100 4.23 6.68 -5.26
N ALA A 101 5.55 6.67 -5.48
CA ALA A 101 6.54 6.66 -4.41
C ALA A 101 6.49 7.93 -3.55
N ALA A 102 6.37 9.11 -4.18
CA ALA A 102 6.19 10.38 -3.47
C ALA A 102 4.93 10.38 -2.59
N GLN A 103 3.82 9.84 -3.11
CA GLN A 103 2.58 9.69 -2.33
C GLN A 103 2.75 8.73 -1.16
N GLY A 104 3.42 7.60 -1.36
CA GLY A 104 3.70 6.63 -0.30
C GLY A 104 4.58 7.19 0.82
N LEU A 105 5.54 8.07 0.51
CA LEU A 105 6.40 8.74 1.50
C LEU A 105 5.70 9.85 2.28
N ALA A 106 4.64 10.43 1.73
CA ALA A 106 3.96 11.59 2.32
C ALA A 106 2.95 11.22 3.43
N GLU A 107 2.57 9.95 3.55
CA GLU A 107 1.54 9.45 4.47
C GLU A 107 2.10 8.99 5.83
#